data_AF-A0A2E1TKC4-F1
#
_entry.id   AF-A0A2E1TKC4-F1
#
_cell.length_a   1.000
_cell.length_b   1.000
_cell.length_c   1.000
_cell.angle_alpha   90.00
_cell.angle_beta   90.00
_cell.angle_gamma   90.00
#
_symmetry.space_group_name_H-M   'P 1'
#
loop_
_entity.id
_entity.type
_entity.pdbx_description
1 polymer ?
#
loop_
_entity_poly.entity_id
_entity_poly.type
_entity_poly.pdbx_seq_one_letter_code
_entity_poly.pdbx_strand_id
1 'polypeptide(L)'
;MDVISDSDSPFTAGTYNQWGNVGAGSVETYTWDTNAYTLTDCASAVVNSTALPSGKLSGRFEWGVRTGPLVASSDLTSLQCDWDSSKYCDWKANDLASYYVWETGTQDWNSATFLKKSDNTYLEFTAPEGASFTVPANTSGTVPYGDFAGAPLRLEFMGFGELHGIPGKCFSSTTNQEVDCGEGTRYVPAFTIPSDSNGYVTINSATKWVKWLERELRFKPDSGITASAQNISMGSAANLPAAQVLTGDAKDPSMAANTNYYPGDYDAVNWDAAPSVIQGVKQ
;
A
#
# COMPACT_ATOMS: atom_id res chain seq x y z
N MET A 1 7.71 -13.52 34.13
CA MET A 1 7.22 -13.24 32.77
C MET A 1 8.33 -13.75 31.89
N ASP A 2 8.14 -14.91 31.28
CA ASP A 2 9.20 -15.52 30.48
C ASP A 2 9.47 -14.62 29.28
N VAL A 3 10.73 -14.25 29.11
CA VAL A 3 11.18 -13.38 28.05
C VAL A 3 11.85 -14.28 27.04
N ILE A 4 11.26 -14.41 25.85
CA ILE A 4 11.92 -15.13 24.77
C ILE A 4 13.14 -14.32 24.37
N SER A 5 14.33 -14.82 24.71
CA SER A 5 15.63 -14.24 24.38
C SER A 5 16.38 -15.16 23.41
N ASP A 6 17.60 -14.81 23.00
CA ASP A 6 18.43 -15.65 22.13
C ASP A 6 18.66 -17.08 22.67
N SER A 7 18.41 -17.34 23.96
CA SER A 7 18.46 -18.66 24.59
C SER A 7 17.21 -19.53 24.37
N ASP A 8 16.07 -18.94 24.00
CA ASP A 8 14.76 -19.60 23.83
C ASP A 8 14.28 -19.49 22.39
N SER A 9 15.18 -19.75 21.44
CA SER A 9 14.83 -19.60 20.03
C SER A 9 13.64 -20.50 19.65
N PRO A 10 12.64 -19.98 18.91
CA PRO A 10 11.57 -20.80 18.34
C PRO A 10 12.06 -21.73 17.22
N PHE A 11 13.34 -21.62 16.84
CA PHE A 11 13.95 -22.44 15.80
C PHE A 11 14.71 -23.61 16.42
N THR A 12 14.67 -24.76 15.73
CA THR A 12 15.51 -25.90 16.11
C THR A 12 16.99 -25.60 15.86
N ALA A 13 17.90 -26.39 16.45
CA ALA A 13 19.33 -26.25 16.19
C ALA A 13 19.70 -26.33 14.68
N GLY A 14 18.90 -27.03 13.87
CA GLY A 14 19.10 -27.17 12.43
C GLY A 14 18.68 -25.94 11.62
N THR A 15 17.81 -25.10 12.16
CA THR A 15 17.26 -23.90 11.49
C THR A 15 17.70 -22.59 12.16
N TYR A 16 18.23 -22.66 13.39
CA TYR A 16 18.63 -21.50 14.16
C TYR A 16 19.98 -20.93 13.70
N ASN A 17 20.00 -19.61 13.39
CA ASN A 17 21.21 -18.82 13.17
C ASN A 17 22.18 -19.41 12.13
N GLN A 18 21.65 -19.95 11.04
CA GLN A 18 22.45 -20.63 10.02
C GLN A 18 23.04 -19.70 8.94
N TRP A 19 23.07 -18.39 9.18
CA TRP A 19 23.69 -17.39 8.30
C TRP A 19 23.24 -17.50 6.83
N GLY A 20 21.94 -17.69 6.62
CA GLY A 20 21.31 -17.72 5.30
C GLY A 20 21.45 -19.04 4.52
N ASN A 21 21.85 -20.13 5.17
CA ASN A 21 21.80 -21.46 4.54
C ASN A 21 21.18 -22.50 5.47
N VAL A 22 20.55 -23.55 4.96
CA VAL A 22 19.98 -24.64 5.75
C VAL A 22 20.39 -25.96 5.14
N GLY A 23 20.75 -26.95 5.97
CA GLY A 23 21.04 -28.30 5.50
C GLY A 23 19.77 -28.93 4.92
N ALA A 24 19.88 -29.72 3.85
CA ALA A 24 18.71 -30.31 3.19
C ALA A 24 17.84 -31.16 4.13
N GLY A 25 18.45 -31.82 5.12
CA GLY A 25 17.75 -32.59 6.17
C GLY A 25 17.13 -31.74 7.30
N SER A 26 17.28 -30.42 7.26
CA SER A 26 16.75 -29.47 8.24
C SER A 26 15.72 -28.52 7.61
N VAL A 27 15.26 -28.81 6.39
CA VAL A 27 14.16 -28.08 5.76
C VAL A 27 12.85 -28.47 6.44
N GLU A 28 12.13 -27.46 6.92
CA GLU A 28 10.81 -27.65 7.50
C GLU A 28 9.74 -27.61 6.39
N THR A 29 8.75 -28.49 6.50
CA THR A 29 7.62 -28.55 5.56
C THR A 29 6.38 -27.97 6.22
N TYR A 30 5.71 -27.06 5.51
CA TYR A 30 4.46 -26.45 5.93
C TYR A 30 3.35 -26.75 4.93
N THR A 31 2.12 -26.80 5.43
CA THR A 31 0.91 -26.93 4.62
C THR A 31 0.01 -25.73 4.89
N TRP A 32 -0.45 -25.08 3.82
CA TRP A 32 -1.46 -24.02 3.91
C TRP A 32 -2.86 -24.62 3.76
N ASP A 33 -3.69 -24.50 4.80
CA ASP A 33 -5.10 -24.88 4.72
C ASP A 33 -5.92 -23.71 4.19
N THR A 34 -6.38 -23.82 2.94
CA THR A 34 -7.21 -22.80 2.28
C THR A 34 -8.65 -22.73 2.81
N ASN A 35 -9.11 -23.71 3.60
CA ASN A 35 -10.43 -23.65 4.24
C ASN A 35 -10.36 -22.94 5.59
N ALA A 36 -9.29 -23.20 6.36
CA ALA A 36 -9.08 -22.62 7.68
C ALA A 36 -8.27 -21.32 7.67
N TYR A 37 -7.61 -21.00 6.55
CA TYR A 37 -6.66 -19.88 6.41
C TYR A 37 -5.55 -19.91 7.47
N THR A 38 -5.01 -21.12 7.68
CA THR A 38 -3.98 -21.39 8.68
C THR A 38 -2.81 -22.13 8.06
N LEU A 39 -1.60 -21.75 8.45
CA LEU A 39 -0.40 -22.52 8.17
C LEU A 39 -0.23 -23.60 9.23
N THR A 40 0.05 -24.84 8.82
CA THR A 40 0.40 -25.94 9.72
C THR A 40 1.78 -26.49 9.42
N ASP A 41 2.48 -26.95 10.45
CA ASP A 41 3.76 -27.65 10.29
C ASP A 41 3.59 -29.13 9.86
N CYS A 42 4.70 -29.87 9.80
CA CYS A 42 4.71 -31.29 9.44
C CYS A 42 3.98 -32.20 10.46
N ALA A 43 3.76 -31.73 11.69
CA ALA A 43 2.97 -32.39 12.72
C ALA A 43 1.49 -31.97 12.70
N SER A 44 1.06 -31.19 11.70
CA SER A 44 -0.29 -30.61 11.58
C SER A 44 -0.64 -29.65 12.73
N ALA A 45 0.36 -29.09 13.42
CA ALA A 45 0.14 -28.06 14.42
C ALA A 45 0.03 -26.69 13.74
N VAL A 46 -0.91 -25.85 14.18
CA VAL A 46 -1.12 -24.50 13.63
C VAL A 46 0.03 -23.59 14.04
N VAL A 47 0.66 -22.95 13.05
CA VAL A 47 1.75 -21.99 13.23
C VAL A 47 1.15 -20.61 13.52
N ASN A 48 0.87 -20.32 14.79
CA ASN A 48 0.29 -19.05 15.22
C ASN A 48 0.93 -18.54 16.52
N SER A 49 0.42 -17.42 17.05
CA SER A 49 0.94 -16.79 18.25
C SER A 49 0.75 -17.62 19.52
N THR A 50 -0.19 -18.57 19.54
CA THR A 50 -0.39 -19.48 20.68
C THR A 50 0.69 -20.55 20.80
N ALA A 51 1.42 -20.81 19.71
CA ALA A 51 2.59 -21.67 19.72
C ALA A 51 3.84 -20.96 20.31
N LEU A 52 3.78 -19.64 20.51
CA LEU A 52 4.85 -18.89 21.17
C LEU A 52 4.71 -18.98 22.70
N PRO A 53 5.82 -19.17 23.45
CA PRO A 53 5.81 -19.13 24.90
C PRO A 53 5.09 -17.90 25.46
N SER A 54 4.41 -18.06 26.61
CA SER A 54 3.66 -16.99 27.25
C SER A 54 4.58 -15.88 27.75
N GLY A 55 4.68 -14.77 27.00
CA GLY A 55 5.58 -13.67 27.35
C GLY A 55 5.72 -12.63 26.25
N LYS A 56 6.41 -11.52 26.55
CA LYS A 56 6.79 -10.55 25.52
C LYS A 56 7.99 -11.11 24.75
N LEU A 57 7.90 -11.08 23.42
CA LEU A 57 9.08 -11.28 22.58
C LEU A 57 10.10 -10.17 22.86
N SER A 58 11.38 -10.50 22.81
CA SER A 58 12.47 -9.55 23.08
C SER A 58 13.68 -9.82 22.20
N GLY A 59 14.64 -8.89 22.20
CA GLY A 59 15.86 -9.02 21.42
C GLY A 59 15.55 -9.14 19.92
N ARG A 60 16.18 -10.09 19.23
CA ARG A 60 15.99 -10.29 17.79
C ARG A 60 14.57 -10.70 17.36
N PHE A 61 13.72 -11.11 18.31
CA PHE A 61 12.36 -11.56 18.05
C PHE A 61 11.30 -10.53 18.45
N GLU A 62 11.67 -9.35 18.97
CA GLU A 62 10.72 -8.37 19.50
C GLU A 62 9.63 -7.93 18.51
N TRP A 63 9.93 -8.01 17.21
CA TRP A 63 9.02 -7.64 16.11
C TRP A 63 8.23 -8.81 15.52
N GLY A 64 8.46 -10.04 15.98
CA GLY A 64 7.86 -11.25 15.45
C GLY A 64 8.89 -12.32 15.06
N VAL A 65 8.38 -13.50 14.70
CA VAL A 65 9.14 -14.68 14.30
C VAL A 65 8.70 -15.07 12.88
N ARG A 66 9.66 -15.35 11.99
CA ARG A 66 9.40 -15.66 10.58
C ARG A 66 9.86 -17.06 10.19
N THR A 67 9.15 -17.74 9.30
CA THR A 67 9.49 -19.10 8.81
C THR A 67 10.71 -19.16 7.87
N GLY A 68 11.25 -18.02 7.44
CA GLY A 68 12.10 -17.95 6.25
C GLY A 68 11.29 -18.10 4.95
N PRO A 69 11.94 -18.14 3.78
CA PRO A 69 11.25 -18.25 2.50
C PRO A 69 10.55 -19.61 2.36
N LEU A 70 9.23 -19.56 2.28
CA LEU A 70 8.35 -20.68 1.94
C LEU A 70 8.25 -20.76 0.42
N VAL A 71 8.69 -21.89 -0.12
CA VAL A 71 8.74 -22.16 -1.56
C VAL A 71 8.04 -23.48 -1.87
N ALA A 72 7.52 -23.60 -3.09
CA ALA A 72 6.98 -24.88 -3.54
C ALA A 72 8.09 -25.93 -3.60
N SER A 73 7.76 -27.21 -3.37
CA SER A 73 8.75 -28.29 -3.44
C SER A 73 9.42 -28.39 -4.82
N SER A 74 8.75 -27.94 -5.88
CA SER A 74 9.30 -27.84 -7.24
C SER A 74 10.43 -26.80 -7.37
N ASP A 75 10.43 -25.77 -6.53
CA ASP A 75 11.40 -24.67 -6.60
C ASP A 75 12.60 -24.89 -5.67
N LEU A 76 12.55 -25.92 -4.81
CA LEU A 76 13.58 -26.18 -3.81
C LEU A 76 14.99 -26.34 -4.41
N THR A 77 15.09 -26.94 -5.61
CA THR A 77 16.37 -27.08 -6.32
C THR A 77 16.98 -25.74 -6.72
N SER A 78 16.15 -24.71 -6.97
CA SER A 78 16.59 -23.36 -7.32
C SER A 78 17.27 -22.66 -6.14
N LEU A 79 17.01 -23.10 -4.90
CA LEU A 79 17.64 -22.56 -3.70
C LEU A 79 18.98 -23.25 -3.38
N GLN A 80 19.41 -24.28 -4.12
CA GLN A 80 20.63 -25.02 -3.79
C GLN A 80 21.86 -24.09 -3.79
N CYS A 81 22.69 -24.16 -2.74
CA CYS A 81 23.88 -23.34 -2.62
C CYS A 81 24.94 -23.75 -3.67
N ASP A 82 25.55 -22.77 -4.36
CA ASP A 82 26.55 -23.06 -5.41
C ASP A 82 27.82 -23.71 -4.86
N TRP A 83 28.12 -23.47 -3.58
CA TRP A 83 29.31 -23.96 -2.89
C TRP A 83 29.07 -25.26 -2.12
N ASP A 84 27.82 -25.69 -1.94
CA ASP A 84 27.47 -26.93 -1.23
C ASP A 84 26.09 -27.44 -1.64
N SER A 85 26.07 -28.55 -2.38
CA SER A 85 24.85 -29.17 -2.90
C SER A 85 23.98 -29.81 -1.81
N SER A 86 24.50 -29.99 -0.59
CA SER A 86 23.74 -30.51 0.55
C SER A 86 22.95 -29.44 1.31
N LYS A 87 23.02 -28.18 0.85
CA LYS A 87 22.43 -27.02 1.50
C LYS A 87 21.57 -26.18 0.56
N TYR A 88 20.61 -25.49 1.15
CA TYR A 88 19.78 -24.48 0.50
C TYR A 88 20.12 -23.10 1.06
N CYS A 89 20.20 -22.10 0.19
CA CYS A 89 20.58 -20.73 0.51
C CYS A 89 19.32 -19.84 0.43
N ASP A 90 18.94 -19.21 1.54
CA ASP A 90 17.69 -18.47 1.66
C ASP A 90 17.62 -17.26 0.70
N TRP A 91 18.76 -16.58 0.49
CA TRP A 91 18.85 -15.41 -0.37
C TRP A 91 18.55 -15.72 -1.84
N LYS A 92 18.68 -16.99 -2.28
CA LYS A 92 18.31 -17.42 -3.63
C LYS A 92 16.80 -17.40 -3.87
N ALA A 93 15.99 -17.38 -2.80
CA ALA A 93 14.55 -17.20 -2.94
C ALA A 93 14.19 -15.87 -3.60
N ASN A 94 15.05 -14.84 -3.51
CA ASN A 94 14.85 -13.54 -4.15
C ASN A 94 14.89 -13.61 -5.69
N ASP A 95 15.45 -14.67 -6.26
CA ASP A 95 15.48 -14.90 -7.71
C ASP A 95 14.22 -15.64 -8.20
N LEU A 96 13.36 -16.11 -7.30
CA LEU A 96 12.10 -16.75 -7.65
C LEU A 96 11.05 -15.73 -8.05
N ALA A 97 10.11 -16.16 -8.91
CA ALA A 97 8.96 -15.34 -9.30
C ALA A 97 8.09 -14.97 -8.09
N SER A 98 7.96 -15.90 -7.13
CA SER A 98 7.23 -15.69 -5.88
C SER A 98 7.74 -16.64 -4.80
N TYR A 99 7.85 -16.14 -3.58
CA TYR A 99 7.97 -16.95 -2.37
C TYR A 99 7.14 -16.27 -1.27
N TYR A 100 6.80 -17.02 -0.23
CA TYR A 100 6.02 -16.51 0.89
C TYR A 100 6.89 -16.46 2.15
N VAL A 101 6.54 -15.59 3.09
CA VAL A 101 7.12 -15.60 4.44
C VAL A 101 5.96 -15.52 5.41
N TRP A 102 5.89 -16.46 6.35
CA TRP A 102 4.91 -16.42 7.41
C TRP A 102 5.52 -15.76 8.63
N GLU A 103 4.87 -14.72 9.15
CA GLU A 103 5.25 -14.04 10.39
C GLU A 103 4.20 -14.30 11.47
N THR A 104 4.66 -14.64 12.67
CA THR A 104 3.83 -14.77 13.87
C THR A 104 4.43 -13.96 15.01
N GLY A 105 3.59 -13.43 15.90
CA GLY A 105 4.06 -12.62 17.01
C GLY A 105 2.96 -12.35 18.04
N THR A 106 3.33 -11.65 19.11
CA THR A 106 2.40 -11.35 20.23
C THR A 106 1.70 -10.00 20.09
N GLN A 107 1.97 -9.27 19.01
CA GLN A 107 1.45 -7.93 18.76
C GLN A 107 0.35 -7.96 17.71
N ASP A 108 -0.53 -6.96 17.74
CA ASP A 108 -1.67 -6.88 16.82
C ASP A 108 -1.23 -6.85 15.34
N TRP A 109 -0.12 -6.19 15.03
CA TRP A 109 0.44 -6.15 13.67
C TRP A 109 1.00 -7.50 13.18
N ASN A 110 1.24 -8.46 14.08
CA ASN A 110 1.62 -9.82 13.71
C ASN A 110 0.41 -10.77 13.57
N SER A 111 -0.82 -10.26 13.76
CA SER A 111 -2.03 -11.07 13.64
C SER A 111 -2.53 -11.08 12.20
N ALA A 112 -2.62 -12.27 11.62
CA ALA A 112 -3.18 -12.43 10.28
C ALA A 112 -4.67 -12.07 10.29
N THR A 113 -5.03 -11.05 9.52
CA THR A 113 -6.42 -10.62 9.35
C THR A 113 -6.88 -10.98 7.95
N PHE A 114 -7.99 -11.71 7.86
CA PHE A 114 -8.59 -12.12 6.59
C PHE A 114 -10.01 -11.60 6.50
N LEU A 115 -10.40 -11.10 5.33
CA LEU A 115 -11.80 -10.77 5.05
C LEU A 115 -12.51 -12.02 4.54
N LYS A 116 -13.73 -12.24 5.01
CA LYS A 116 -14.57 -13.37 4.61
C LYS A 116 -15.85 -12.85 3.97
N LYS A 117 -16.19 -13.38 2.80
CA LYS A 117 -17.43 -13.12 2.07
C LYS A 117 -18.62 -13.78 2.79
N SER A 118 -19.83 -13.38 2.44
CA SER A 118 -21.08 -13.91 3.03
C SER A 118 -21.28 -15.41 2.79
N ASP A 119 -20.64 -15.97 1.77
CA ASP A 119 -20.65 -17.40 1.43
C ASP A 119 -19.60 -18.24 2.16
N ASN A 120 -18.90 -17.65 3.15
CA ASN A 120 -17.78 -18.26 3.87
C ASN A 120 -16.50 -18.52 3.05
N THR A 121 -16.38 -17.95 1.86
CA THR A 121 -15.08 -17.88 1.17
C THR A 121 -14.29 -16.67 1.67
N TYR A 122 -12.97 -16.74 1.61
CA TYR A 122 -12.10 -15.64 2.03
C TYR A 122 -11.70 -14.78 0.82
N LEU A 123 -11.50 -13.50 1.07
CA LEU A 123 -11.04 -12.54 0.09
C LEU A 123 -9.54 -12.71 -0.15
N GLU A 124 -9.14 -12.85 -1.41
CA GLU A 124 -7.74 -12.80 -1.79
C GLU A 124 -7.33 -11.35 -2.02
N PHE A 125 -6.16 -10.98 -1.51
CA PHE A 125 -5.55 -9.68 -1.75
C PHE A 125 -4.32 -9.86 -2.64
N THR A 126 -4.26 -9.09 -3.72
CA THR A 126 -3.04 -8.99 -4.51
C THR A 126 -2.02 -8.17 -3.74
N ALA A 127 -0.76 -8.58 -3.77
CA ALA A 127 0.33 -7.78 -3.23
C ALA A 127 0.42 -6.42 -3.96
N PRO A 128 0.97 -5.37 -3.31
CA PRO A 128 1.25 -4.12 -3.99
C PRO A 128 2.08 -4.32 -5.26
N GLU A 129 1.69 -3.64 -6.33
CA GLU A 129 2.38 -3.76 -7.61
C GLU A 129 3.45 -2.67 -7.74
N GLY A 130 4.67 -3.08 -8.12
CA GLY A 130 5.73 -2.13 -8.43
C GLY A 130 5.43 -1.38 -9.73
N ALA A 131 5.42 -0.06 -9.67
CA ALA A 131 5.17 0.82 -10.81
C ALA A 131 6.44 1.62 -11.15
N SER A 132 6.92 1.51 -12.39
CA SER A 132 8.03 2.33 -12.87
C SER A 132 7.50 3.64 -13.46
N PHE A 133 8.04 4.76 -13.00
CA PHE A 133 7.71 6.10 -13.48
C PHE A 133 8.98 6.88 -13.81
N THR A 134 9.05 7.47 -14.99
CA THR A 134 10.12 8.42 -15.32
C THR A 134 9.58 9.82 -15.17
N VAL A 135 10.13 10.59 -14.25
CA VAL A 135 9.71 11.98 -14.05
C VAL A 135 10.01 12.77 -15.33
N PRO A 136 9.06 13.53 -15.87
CA PRO A 136 9.31 14.30 -17.08
C PRO A 136 10.42 15.34 -16.89
N ALA A 137 11.07 15.73 -17.98
CA ALA A 137 12.02 16.82 -17.94
C ALA A 137 11.31 18.15 -17.63
N ASN A 138 12.03 19.06 -16.95
CA ASN A 138 11.58 20.44 -16.84
C ASN A 138 11.52 21.07 -18.25
N THR A 139 10.49 21.87 -18.49
CA THR A 139 10.35 22.60 -19.76
C THR A 139 10.97 23.99 -19.63
N SER A 140 11.46 24.56 -20.74
CA SER A 140 12.12 25.87 -20.70
C SER A 140 11.21 26.93 -20.07
N GLY A 141 11.66 27.55 -18.98
CA GLY A 141 10.91 28.58 -18.25
C GLY A 141 10.01 28.07 -17.11
N THR A 142 9.86 26.76 -16.92
CA THR A 142 9.17 26.19 -15.75
C THR A 142 9.95 25.01 -15.16
N VAL A 143 10.00 24.92 -13.83
CA VAL A 143 10.68 23.84 -13.11
C VAL A 143 9.70 23.00 -12.27
N PRO A 144 8.62 22.45 -12.86
CA PRO A 144 7.54 21.79 -12.10
C PRO A 144 7.99 20.51 -11.40
N TYR A 145 9.10 19.90 -11.83
CA TYR A 145 9.62 18.66 -11.26
C TYR A 145 10.90 18.86 -10.43
N GLY A 146 11.41 20.10 -10.35
CA GLY A 146 12.61 20.44 -9.59
C GLY A 146 13.80 19.52 -9.91
N ASP A 147 14.46 19.05 -8.86
CA ASP A 147 15.63 18.16 -8.94
C ASP A 147 15.28 16.72 -9.33
N PHE A 148 13.99 16.36 -9.30
CA PHE A 148 13.52 15.03 -9.70
C PHE A 148 13.33 14.89 -11.21
N ALA A 149 13.45 15.98 -11.97
CA ALA A 149 13.25 15.96 -13.42
C ALA A 149 14.15 14.93 -14.12
N GLY A 150 13.56 14.03 -14.91
CA GLY A 150 14.27 12.96 -15.61
C GLY A 150 14.65 11.74 -14.76
N ALA A 151 14.38 11.76 -13.44
CA ALA A 151 14.73 10.65 -12.56
C ALA A 151 13.80 9.44 -12.79
N PRO A 152 14.34 8.21 -12.83
CA PRO A 152 13.52 7.01 -12.75
C PRO A 152 13.10 6.77 -11.28
N LEU A 153 11.82 6.54 -11.07
CA LEU A 153 11.22 6.24 -9.78
C LEU A 153 10.55 4.87 -9.80
N ARG A 154 10.66 4.17 -8.67
CA ARG A 154 9.87 2.99 -8.36
C ARG A 154 8.78 3.40 -7.38
N LEU A 155 7.56 3.46 -7.88
CA LEU A 155 6.34 3.70 -7.13
C LEU A 155 5.72 2.36 -6.71
N GLU A 156 4.80 2.41 -5.77
CA GLU A 156 4.06 1.25 -5.29
C GLU A 156 2.56 1.49 -5.43
N PHE A 157 1.88 0.62 -6.17
CA PHE A 157 0.44 0.66 -6.35
C PHE A 157 -0.22 -0.31 -5.37
N MET A 158 -0.91 0.22 -4.36
CA MET A 158 -1.57 -0.56 -3.30
C MET A 158 -3.07 -0.73 -3.52
N GLY A 159 -3.61 -0.28 -4.65
CA GLY A 159 -5.02 -0.38 -4.99
C GLY A 159 -5.58 0.93 -5.57
N PHE A 160 -6.90 0.94 -5.80
CA PHE A 160 -7.56 2.10 -6.40
C PHE A 160 -7.32 3.37 -5.57
N GLY A 161 -6.73 4.39 -6.20
CA GLY A 161 -6.42 5.67 -5.55
C GLY A 161 -5.10 5.69 -4.76
N GLU A 162 -4.46 4.53 -4.57
CA GLU A 162 -3.30 4.37 -3.68
C GLU A 162 -2.02 4.13 -4.51
N LEU A 163 -1.39 5.21 -4.96
CA LEU A 163 -0.08 5.19 -5.62
C LEU A 163 0.94 5.93 -4.75
N HIS A 164 1.85 5.16 -4.15
CA HIS A 164 2.83 5.64 -3.18
C HIS A 164 4.24 5.75 -3.78
N GLY A 165 5.13 6.43 -3.06
CA GLY A 165 6.55 6.54 -3.42
C GLY A 165 6.94 7.80 -4.18
N ILE A 166 6.00 8.73 -4.43
CA ILE A 166 6.34 10.06 -4.94
C ILE A 166 7.09 10.81 -3.82
N PRO A 167 8.35 11.26 -4.03
CA PRO A 167 9.09 12.02 -3.04
C PRO A 167 8.37 13.30 -2.63
N GLY A 168 8.69 13.83 -1.45
CA GLY A 168 7.92 14.91 -0.86
C GLY A 168 8.47 15.33 0.49
N LYS A 169 7.80 16.28 1.10
CA LYS A 169 8.20 16.88 2.38
C LYS A 169 7.01 17.04 3.30
N CYS A 170 7.27 17.08 4.61
CA CYS A 170 6.23 17.35 5.58
C CYS A 170 6.12 18.84 5.92
N PHE A 171 4.89 19.26 6.18
CA PHE A 171 4.57 20.63 6.56
C PHE A 171 3.72 20.63 7.82
N SER A 172 3.93 21.60 8.70
CA SER A 172 3.08 21.80 9.87
C SER A 172 1.66 22.14 9.43
N SER A 173 0.67 21.42 9.96
CA SER A 173 -0.75 21.72 9.72
C SER A 173 -1.18 23.09 10.25
N THR A 174 -0.44 23.67 11.21
CA THR A 174 -0.77 24.95 11.85
C THR A 174 -0.06 26.13 11.19
N THR A 175 1.25 26.01 10.93
CA THR A 175 2.08 27.14 10.46
C THR A 175 2.36 27.09 8.96
N ASN A 176 2.04 25.98 8.30
CA ASN A 176 2.31 25.72 6.90
C ASN A 176 3.81 25.82 6.52
N GLN A 177 4.70 25.69 7.52
CA GLN A 177 6.15 25.65 7.32
C GLN A 177 6.64 24.22 7.12
N GLU A 178 7.72 24.06 6.36
CA GLU A 178 8.42 22.79 6.20
C GLU A 178 8.99 22.34 7.55
N VAL A 179 8.74 21.07 7.92
CA VAL A 179 9.15 20.44 9.18
C VAL A 179 9.44 18.96 8.95
N ASP A 180 10.10 18.31 9.90
CA ASP A 180 10.28 16.86 9.89
C ASP A 180 8.92 16.14 10.00
N CYS A 181 8.80 15.00 9.31
CA CYS A 181 7.57 14.21 9.31
C CYS A 181 7.28 13.62 10.69
N GLY A 182 6.07 13.86 11.19
CA GLY A 182 5.63 13.39 12.49
C GLY A 182 4.18 13.76 12.80
N GLU A 183 3.82 13.68 14.07
CA GLU A 183 2.48 14.03 14.53
C GLU A 183 2.17 15.52 14.24
N GLY A 184 0.94 15.81 13.78
CA GLY A 184 0.51 17.17 13.46
C GLY A 184 1.09 17.74 12.15
N THR A 185 1.76 16.91 11.35
CA THR A 185 2.30 17.29 10.05
C THR A 185 1.51 16.66 8.90
N ARG A 186 1.64 17.25 7.71
CA ARG A 186 1.05 16.75 6.46
C ARG A 186 2.15 16.51 5.44
N TYR A 187 2.19 15.32 4.88
CA TYR A 187 3.07 15.00 3.75
C TYR A 187 2.55 15.65 2.47
N VAL A 188 3.44 16.31 1.73
CA VAL A 188 3.13 16.94 0.45
C VAL A 188 4.11 16.43 -0.61
N PRO A 189 3.62 15.84 -1.71
CA PRO A 189 4.47 15.36 -2.79
C PRO A 189 5.20 16.52 -3.47
N ALA A 190 6.44 16.28 -3.88
CA ALA A 190 7.33 17.26 -4.51
C ALA A 190 6.86 17.66 -5.91
N PHE A 191 6.14 16.77 -6.58
CA PHE A 191 5.53 17.03 -7.88
C PHE A 191 4.26 16.18 -8.05
N THR A 192 3.49 16.50 -9.08
CA THR A 192 2.32 15.71 -9.50
C THR A 192 2.63 15.02 -10.82
N ILE A 193 2.28 13.73 -10.95
CA ILE A 193 2.35 13.02 -12.23
C ILE A 193 1.42 13.72 -13.20
N PRO A 194 1.85 14.17 -14.39
CA PRO A 194 0.98 14.92 -15.30
C PRO A 194 -0.22 14.10 -15.77
N SER A 195 -1.28 14.76 -16.24
CA SER A 195 -2.45 14.09 -16.84
C SER A 195 -2.40 14.05 -18.37
N ASP A 196 -1.25 14.40 -18.97
CA ASP A 196 -1.02 14.42 -20.41
C ASP A 196 -0.34 13.13 -20.90
N SER A 197 0.29 13.17 -22.09
CA SER A 197 0.98 12.02 -22.67
C SER A 197 2.15 11.47 -21.83
N ASN A 198 2.62 12.20 -20.81
CA ASN A 198 3.65 11.74 -19.88
C ASN A 198 3.07 11.20 -18.56
N GLY A 199 1.74 11.17 -18.44
CA GLY A 199 1.00 10.78 -17.26
C GLY A 199 0.82 9.28 -17.08
N TYR A 200 1.84 8.47 -17.35
CA TYR A 200 1.74 7.03 -17.30
C TYR A 200 2.83 6.41 -16.44
N VAL A 201 2.51 5.24 -15.89
CA VAL A 201 3.46 4.33 -15.24
C VAL A 201 3.52 3.02 -16.00
N THR A 202 4.60 2.26 -15.82
CA THR A 202 4.72 0.91 -16.33
C THR A 202 4.57 -0.08 -15.17
N ILE A 203 3.58 -0.95 -15.26
CA ILE A 203 3.35 -2.04 -14.29
C ILE A 203 3.27 -3.34 -15.08
N ASN A 204 4.07 -4.35 -14.70
CA ASN A 204 4.13 -5.64 -15.38
C ASN A 204 4.31 -5.52 -16.90
N SER A 205 5.22 -4.65 -17.33
CA SER A 205 5.50 -4.31 -18.74
C SER A 205 4.34 -3.66 -19.51
N ALA A 206 3.24 -3.32 -18.84
CA ALA A 206 2.10 -2.64 -19.43
C ALA A 206 2.04 -1.17 -19.03
N THR A 207 1.76 -0.29 -19.98
CA THR A 207 1.49 1.13 -19.73
C THR A 207 0.14 1.31 -19.04
N LYS A 208 0.13 2.04 -17.93
CA LYS A 208 -1.06 2.41 -17.16
C LYS A 208 -1.12 3.93 -17.02
N TRP A 209 -2.24 4.54 -17.40
CA TRP A 209 -2.44 5.98 -17.29
C TRP A 209 -2.88 6.37 -15.89
N VAL A 210 -2.23 7.40 -15.34
CA VAL A 210 -2.54 7.95 -14.02
C VAL A 210 -3.59 9.05 -14.18
N LYS A 211 -4.69 8.91 -13.44
CA LYS A 211 -5.72 9.93 -13.34
C LYS A 211 -5.81 10.40 -11.90
N TRP A 212 -5.77 11.71 -11.70
CA TRP A 212 -5.97 12.31 -10.38
C TRP A 212 -7.42 12.14 -9.95
N LEU A 213 -7.62 11.59 -8.75
CA LEU A 213 -8.93 11.61 -8.09
C LEU A 213 -9.18 13.00 -7.48
N GLU A 214 -8.15 13.57 -6.85
CA GLU A 214 -8.19 14.86 -6.20
C GLU A 214 -6.91 15.66 -6.50
N ARG A 215 -6.99 16.99 -6.38
CA ARG A 215 -5.83 17.88 -6.48
C ARG A 215 -5.87 18.90 -5.37
N GLU A 216 -4.74 19.08 -4.72
CA GLU A 216 -4.54 20.13 -3.74
C GLU A 216 -3.88 21.36 -4.39
N LEU A 217 -4.44 22.54 -4.15
CA LEU A 217 -3.79 23.81 -4.48
C LEU A 217 -3.33 24.46 -3.18
N ARG A 218 -2.02 24.65 -3.02
CA ARG A 218 -1.43 25.26 -1.83
C ARG A 218 -0.97 26.68 -2.12
N PHE A 219 -1.42 27.61 -1.28
CA PHE A 219 -0.94 28.98 -1.28
C PHE A 219 0.11 29.15 -0.19
N LYS A 220 1.19 29.87 -0.51
CA LYS A 220 2.16 30.30 0.51
C LYS A 220 1.58 31.46 1.33
N PRO A 221 1.84 31.55 2.64
CA PRO A 221 1.54 32.75 3.40
C PRO A 221 2.35 33.91 2.84
N ASP A 222 1.71 35.05 2.58
CA ASP A 222 2.38 36.31 2.25
C ASP A 222 2.33 37.24 3.47
N SER A 223 3.44 37.33 4.21
CA SER A 223 3.54 38.14 5.43
C SER A 223 3.42 39.64 5.17
N GLY A 224 3.54 40.10 3.92
CA GLY A 224 3.38 41.49 3.53
C GLY A 224 1.93 41.89 3.27
N ILE A 225 1.01 40.92 3.19
CA ILE A 225 -0.38 41.16 2.79
C ILE A 225 -1.32 40.64 3.88
N THR A 226 -1.91 41.57 4.64
CA THR A 226 -2.99 41.26 5.58
C THR A 226 -4.34 41.41 4.88
N ALA A 227 -5.34 40.63 5.30
CA ALA A 227 -6.71 40.78 4.83
C ALA A 227 -7.18 42.25 4.98
N SER A 228 -6.88 42.88 6.12
CA SER A 228 -7.15 44.31 6.36
C SER A 228 -6.46 45.25 5.37
N ALA A 229 -5.20 44.99 4.99
CA ALA A 229 -4.49 45.80 4.01
C ALA A 229 -5.07 45.67 2.59
N GLN A 230 -5.81 44.59 2.32
CA GLN A 230 -6.53 44.36 1.07
C GLN A 230 -8.01 44.75 1.16
N ASN A 231 -8.45 45.38 2.26
CA ASN A 231 -9.86 45.64 2.58
C ASN A 231 -10.73 44.38 2.54
N ILE A 232 -10.14 43.20 2.74
CA ILE A 232 -10.82 41.93 2.90
C ILE A 232 -11.23 41.83 4.36
N SER A 233 -12.54 41.87 4.61
CA SER A 233 -13.14 41.59 5.91
C SER A 233 -13.88 40.26 5.84
N MET A 234 -13.92 39.53 6.95
CA MET A 234 -14.84 38.41 7.07
C MET A 234 -16.27 38.96 6.92
N GLY A 235 -16.98 38.51 5.89
CA GLY A 235 -18.39 38.81 5.72
C GLY A 235 -19.22 38.17 6.84
N SER A 236 -20.50 38.53 6.91
CA SER A 236 -21.46 37.79 7.74
C SER A 236 -22.08 36.64 6.95
N ALA A 237 -22.81 35.74 7.60
CA ALA A 237 -23.62 34.74 6.91
C ALA A 237 -24.62 35.36 5.91
N ALA A 238 -25.03 36.62 6.12
CA ALA A 238 -25.89 37.36 5.18
C ALA A 238 -25.17 37.79 3.89
N ASN A 239 -23.83 37.71 3.84
CA ASN A 239 -23.02 37.97 2.66
C ASN A 239 -22.81 36.71 1.80
N LEU A 240 -23.22 35.53 2.28
CA LEU A 240 -23.22 34.34 1.45
C LEU A 240 -24.20 34.57 0.30
N PRO A 241 -23.84 34.19 -0.94
CA PRO A 241 -24.82 34.16 -2.02
C PRO A 241 -26.04 33.37 -1.55
N ALA A 242 -27.24 33.86 -1.86
CA ALA A 242 -28.43 33.02 -1.69
C ALA A 242 -28.14 31.68 -2.40
N ALA A 243 -28.45 30.57 -1.73
CA ALA A 243 -28.28 29.24 -2.32
C ALA A 243 -28.85 29.30 -3.74
N GLN A 244 -28.03 28.94 -4.72
CA GLN A 244 -28.44 29.00 -6.10
C GLN A 244 -29.66 28.10 -6.24
N VAL A 245 -30.83 28.70 -6.43
CA VAL A 245 -32.04 27.96 -6.69
C VAL A 245 -31.86 27.41 -8.11
N LEU A 246 -31.59 26.11 -8.23
CA LEU A 246 -31.42 25.40 -9.50
C LEU A 246 -32.76 25.27 -10.25
N THR A 247 -33.58 26.32 -10.29
CA THR A 247 -34.79 26.35 -11.12
C THR A 247 -34.40 26.73 -12.54
N GLY A 248 -34.46 25.75 -13.45
CA GLY A 248 -34.24 25.98 -14.88
C GLY A 248 -32.79 25.82 -15.33
N ASP A 249 -31.92 25.17 -14.55
CA ASP A 249 -30.66 24.67 -15.10
C ASP A 249 -30.98 23.55 -16.10
N ALA A 250 -30.87 23.89 -17.39
CA ALA A 250 -31.06 22.96 -18.51
C ALA A 250 -30.01 21.83 -18.54
N LYS A 251 -29.07 21.80 -17.59
CA LYS A 251 -28.11 20.73 -17.36
C LYS A 251 -28.21 20.10 -15.97
N ASP A 252 -29.23 20.43 -15.19
CA ASP A 252 -29.44 19.82 -13.87
C ASP A 252 -29.61 18.30 -14.02
N PRO A 253 -28.67 17.49 -13.49
CA PRO A 253 -28.75 16.05 -13.58
C PRO A 253 -29.79 15.45 -12.63
N SER A 254 -30.42 16.24 -11.76
CA SER A 254 -31.49 15.79 -10.86
C SER A 254 -32.90 15.91 -11.46
N MET A 255 -33.06 16.63 -12.58
CA MET A 255 -34.36 16.85 -13.23
C MET A 255 -34.71 15.73 -14.21
N ALA A 256 -35.70 14.89 -13.89
CA ALA A 256 -36.13 13.78 -14.75
C ALA A 256 -36.57 14.18 -16.18
N ALA A 257 -37.04 15.42 -16.37
CA ALA A 257 -37.42 15.94 -17.67
C ALA A 257 -36.21 16.27 -18.58
N ASN A 258 -34.99 16.30 -18.05
CA ASN A 258 -33.78 16.70 -18.78
C ASN A 258 -33.06 15.49 -19.41
N THR A 259 -33.59 14.96 -20.51
CA THR A 259 -33.10 13.71 -21.13
C THR A 259 -31.65 13.72 -21.62
N ASN A 260 -30.99 14.89 -21.68
CA ASN A 260 -29.58 14.99 -22.08
C ASN A 260 -28.59 14.84 -20.91
N TYR A 261 -29.00 15.16 -19.69
CA TYR A 261 -28.12 15.23 -18.52
C TYR A 261 -28.65 14.46 -17.30
N TYR A 262 -29.94 14.15 -17.29
CA TYR A 262 -30.54 13.28 -16.29
C TYR A 262 -30.03 11.84 -16.48
N PRO A 263 -29.33 11.27 -15.49
CA PRO A 263 -28.76 9.94 -15.58
C PRO A 263 -29.82 8.82 -15.41
N GLY A 264 -31.09 9.17 -15.22
CA GLY A 264 -32.16 8.26 -14.84
C GLY A 264 -32.62 8.51 -13.40
N ASP A 265 -33.78 7.95 -13.02
CA ASP A 265 -34.13 7.87 -11.61
C ASP A 265 -33.01 7.11 -10.90
N TYR A 266 -32.76 7.44 -9.64
CA TYR A 266 -32.04 6.52 -8.78
C TYR A 266 -32.92 5.28 -8.63
N ASP A 267 -32.84 4.39 -9.62
CA ASP A 267 -33.18 3.00 -9.43
C ASP A 267 -32.28 2.56 -8.27
N ALA A 268 -32.80 1.79 -7.33
CA ALA A 268 -31.96 1.23 -6.28
C ALA A 268 -30.97 0.31 -6.98
N VAL A 269 -29.86 0.89 -7.45
CA VAL A 269 -28.85 0.23 -8.25
C VAL A 269 -28.42 -0.93 -7.40
N ASN A 270 -28.69 -2.13 -7.91
CA ASN A 270 -28.03 -3.29 -7.37
C ASN A 270 -26.54 -3.07 -7.63
N TRP A 271 -25.81 -2.63 -6.60
CA TRP A 271 -24.37 -2.40 -6.65
C TRP A 271 -23.59 -3.67 -7.03
N ASP A 272 -24.25 -4.84 -7.10
CA ASP A 272 -23.71 -6.09 -7.63
C ASP A 272 -23.65 -6.14 -9.17
N ALA A 273 -24.31 -5.23 -9.88
CA ALA A 273 -24.26 -5.15 -11.35
C ALA A 273 -23.27 -4.06 -11.78
N ALA A 274 -22.02 -4.46 -12.06
CA ALA A 274 -20.92 -3.56 -12.37
C ALA A 274 -21.18 -2.69 -13.64
N PRO A 275 -20.99 -1.35 -13.59
CA PRO A 275 -20.77 -0.57 -14.81
C PRO A 275 -19.37 -0.84 -15.37
N SER A 276 -19.23 -0.79 -16.70
CA SER A 276 -17.95 -0.94 -17.42
C SER A 276 -17.07 0.31 -17.26
N VAL A 277 -16.55 0.51 -16.05
CA VAL A 277 -15.36 1.31 -15.76
C VAL A 277 -14.31 0.32 -15.28
N ILE A 278 -13.01 0.56 -15.51
CA ILE A 278 -11.96 -0.29 -14.93
C ILE A 278 -12.14 -0.21 -13.41
N GLN A 279 -12.86 -1.18 -12.86
CA GLN A 279 -12.82 -1.46 -11.45
C GLN A 279 -11.36 -1.82 -11.17
N GLY A 280 -10.80 -1.17 -10.15
CA GLY A 280 -9.69 -1.79 -9.43
C GLY A 280 -10.07 -3.24 -9.17
N VAL A 281 -9.07 -4.12 -9.33
CA VAL A 281 -9.16 -5.58 -9.28
C VAL A 281 -10.37 -6.07 -8.50
N LYS A 282 -11.21 -6.87 -9.16
CA LYS A 282 -12.40 -7.51 -8.59
C LYS A 282 -12.11 -7.99 -7.16
N GLN A 283 -12.72 -7.35 -6.16
CA GLN A 283 -12.69 -7.79 -4.76
C GLN A 283 -13.46 -9.12 -4.63
#